data_AF-A0AA37N4S3-F1
#
_entry.id   AF-A0AA37N4S3-F1
#
_cell.length_a   1.000
_cell.length_b   1.000
_cell.length_c   1.000
_cell.angle_alpha   90.00
_cell.angle_beta   90.00
_cell.angle_gamma   90.00
#
_symmetry.space_group_name_H-M   'P 1'
#
loop_
_entity.id
_entity.type
_entity.pdbx_description
1 polymer ?
#
loop_
_entity_poly.entity_id
_entity_poly.type
_entity_poly.pdbx_seq_one_letter_code
_entity_poly.pdbx_strand_id
1 'polypeptide(L)'
;MMSKILKPETAAEPKGYKGFLYIKCRKCGEVHAFCTRERINGSICPCCGARTFFTEPLKVMRIYCECGLYTRYMTNLKEEMFDANCINCGSLVAVKYNSRKNRYETIRE
;
A
#
# COMPACT_ATOMS: atom_id res chain seq x y z
N MET A 1 -17.97 46.25 -7.40
CA MET A 1 -18.24 44.91 -7.98
C MET A 1 -16.90 44.29 -8.37
N MET A 2 -16.39 43.34 -7.60
CA MET A 2 -15.19 42.57 -7.95
C MET A 2 -15.53 41.11 -7.76
N SER A 3 -15.83 40.47 -8.88
CA SER A 3 -16.25 39.08 -9.00
C SER A 3 -15.20 38.16 -8.37
N LYS A 4 -15.57 37.49 -7.27
CA LYS A 4 -14.80 36.36 -6.75
C LYS A 4 -14.91 35.23 -7.77
N ILE A 5 -13.85 35.04 -8.54
CA ILE A 5 -13.67 33.83 -9.35
C ILE A 5 -13.47 32.68 -8.37
N LEU A 6 -14.54 31.92 -8.11
CA LEU A 6 -14.48 30.63 -7.45
C LEU A 6 -13.78 29.66 -8.42
N LYS A 7 -12.54 29.27 -8.12
CA LYS A 7 -11.87 28.17 -8.81
C LYS A 7 -12.61 26.86 -8.49
N PRO A 8 -12.99 26.05 -9.49
CA PRO A 8 -13.52 24.73 -9.23
C PRO A 8 -12.40 23.72 -8.95
N GLU A 9 -12.66 22.90 -7.93
CA GLU A 9 -12.39 21.45 -7.81
C GLU A 9 -10.95 20.92 -7.92
N THR A 10 -10.47 20.30 -6.83
CA THR A 10 -9.65 19.09 -6.95
C THR A 10 -10.01 18.16 -5.80
N ALA A 11 -10.36 16.92 -6.12
CA ALA A 11 -10.69 15.86 -5.18
C ALA A 11 -9.65 15.84 -4.05
N ALA A 12 -10.12 15.96 -2.80
CA ALA A 12 -9.27 16.05 -1.62
C ALA A 12 -8.18 14.96 -1.66
N GLU A 13 -6.92 15.38 -1.65
CA GLU A 13 -5.77 14.49 -1.54
C GLU A 13 -6.03 13.49 -0.41
N PRO A 14 -5.73 12.18 -0.59
CA PRO A 14 -5.92 11.23 0.50
C PRO A 14 -5.10 11.72 1.69
N LYS A 15 -5.78 12.03 2.80
CA LYS A 15 -5.22 12.62 4.04
C LYS A 15 -4.27 11.65 4.79
N GLY A 16 -3.47 10.86 4.08
CA GLY A 16 -2.69 9.74 4.57
C GLY A 16 -3.46 8.41 4.58
N TYR A 17 -2.74 7.34 4.87
CA TYR A 17 -3.23 5.96 4.92
C TYR A 17 -3.23 5.45 6.36
N LYS A 18 -4.20 4.61 6.69
CA LYS A 18 -4.28 3.90 7.98
C LYS A 18 -4.53 2.40 7.79
N GLY A 19 -4.31 1.62 8.83
CA GLY A 19 -4.44 0.16 8.82
C GLY A 19 -3.15 -0.52 8.37
N PHE A 20 -3.29 -1.67 7.72
CA PHE A 20 -2.17 -2.47 7.25
C PHE A 20 -1.51 -1.87 6.00
N LEU A 21 -0.20 -1.72 6.06
CA LEU A 21 0.66 -1.17 5.03
C LEU A 21 1.74 -2.19 4.68
N TYR A 22 2.06 -2.30 3.39
CA TYR A 22 3.11 -3.17 2.87
C TYR A 22 3.99 -2.32 1.95
N ILE A 23 5.12 -1.81 2.49
CA ILE A 23 5.84 -0.70 1.88
C ILE A 23 7.27 -1.09 1.54
N LYS A 24 7.66 -0.82 0.30
CA LYS A 24 9.04 -0.88 -0.19
C LYS A 24 9.77 0.43 0.11
N CYS A 25 10.91 0.34 0.76
CA CYS A 25 11.80 1.47 0.97
C CYS A 25 12.41 1.94 -0.36
N ARG A 26 12.34 3.24 -0.66
CA ARG A 26 12.98 3.79 -1.87
C ARG A 26 14.50 3.88 -1.80
N LYS A 27 15.09 3.79 -0.59
CA LYS A 27 16.54 3.89 -0.38
C LYS A 27 17.24 2.53 -0.46
N CYS A 28 16.81 1.56 0.35
CA CYS A 28 17.46 0.24 0.42
C CYS A 28 16.66 -0.90 -0.25
N GLY A 29 15.44 -0.65 -0.72
CA GLY A 29 14.60 -1.67 -1.35
C GLY A 29 13.90 -2.62 -0.39
N GLU A 30 14.19 -2.57 0.91
CA GLU A 30 13.55 -3.43 1.93
C GLU A 30 12.03 -3.24 1.93
N VAL A 31 11.31 -4.36 1.94
CA VAL A 31 9.85 -4.39 2.02
C VAL A 31 9.42 -4.78 3.41
N HIS A 32 8.59 -3.97 4.04
CA HIS A 32 8.13 -4.23 5.40
C HIS A 32 6.63 -4.03 5.53
N ALA A 33 6.01 -4.92 6.30
CA ALA A 33 4.59 -4.88 6.63
C ALA A 33 4.42 -4.30 8.04
N PHE A 34 3.46 -3.38 8.21
CA PHE A 34 3.14 -2.82 9.53
C PHE A 34 1.68 -2.35 9.57
N CYS A 35 1.16 -2.10 10.78
CA CYS A 35 -0.18 -1.56 10.97
C CYS A 35 -0.11 -0.23 11.73
N THR A 36 -0.78 0.80 11.22
CA THR A 36 -0.90 2.10 11.90
C THR A 36 -2.36 2.39 12.24
N ARG A 37 -2.60 2.91 13.46
CA ARG A 37 -3.91 3.39 13.88
C ARG A 37 -4.20 4.78 13.33
N GLU A 38 -3.17 5.62 13.24
CA GLU A 38 -3.24 6.99 12.73
C GLU A 38 -3.02 7.04 11.22
N ARG A 39 -3.55 8.08 10.59
CA ARG A 39 -3.29 8.31 9.16
C ARG A 39 -1.88 8.89 8.99
N ILE A 40 -1.07 8.22 8.19
CA ILE A 40 0.31 8.64 7.89
C ILE A 40 0.50 8.89 6.39
N ASN A 41 1.39 9.82 6.05
CA ASN A 41 1.75 10.18 4.67
C ASN A 41 3.12 9.65 4.25
N GLY A 42 3.71 8.76 5.05
CA GLY A 42 4.98 8.11 4.77
C GLY A 42 5.33 7.07 5.82
N SER A 43 6.38 6.30 5.56
CA SER A 43 6.88 5.25 6.45
C SER A 43 8.37 5.46 6.73
N ILE A 44 8.84 5.00 7.89
CA ILE A 44 10.27 4.94 8.22
C ILE A 44 10.71 3.50 8.02
N CYS A 45 11.74 3.31 7.19
CA CYS A 45 12.27 1.97 6.93
C CYS A 45 12.95 1.40 8.19
N PRO A 46 12.56 0.20 8.66
CA PRO A 46 13.17 -0.42 9.84
C PRO A 46 14.62 -0.87 9.61
N CYS A 47 15.02 -1.10 8.35
CA CYS A 47 16.36 -1.56 8.00
C CYS A 47 17.38 -0.41 7.93
N CYS A 48 17.05 0.72 7.28
CA CYS A 48 18.00 1.82 7.05
C CYS A 48 17.61 3.17 7.66
N GLY A 49 16.48 3.27 8.35
CA GLY A 49 15.97 4.51 8.97
C GLY A 49 15.46 5.57 7.99
N ALA A 50 15.55 5.34 6.67
CA ALA A 50 15.12 6.31 5.68
C ALA A 50 13.59 6.47 5.65
N ARG A 51 13.12 7.72 5.55
CA ARG A 51 11.71 8.03 5.40
C ARG A 51 11.28 7.96 3.94
N THR A 52 10.24 7.18 3.65
CA THR A 52 9.59 7.08 2.33
C THR A 52 8.24 7.80 2.40
N PHE A 53 8.13 8.94 1.70
CA PHE A 53 6.86 9.67 1.57
C PHE A 53 5.96 9.05 0.50
N PHE A 54 4.64 9.08 0.74
CA PHE A 54 3.63 8.58 -0.19
C PHE A 54 3.27 9.67 -1.21
N THR A 55 4.14 9.87 -2.19
CA THR A 55 3.97 10.87 -3.25
C THR A 55 2.94 10.47 -4.30
N GLU A 56 2.65 9.19 -4.42
CA GLU A 56 1.66 8.61 -5.32
C GLU A 56 0.62 7.84 -4.49
N PRO A 57 -0.63 7.71 -4.97
CA PRO A 57 -1.63 6.92 -4.27
C PRO A 57 -1.19 5.47 -4.10
N LEU A 58 -1.24 4.96 -2.87
CA LEU A 58 -0.99 3.54 -2.59
C LEU A 58 -2.08 2.66 -3.21
N LYS A 59 -1.67 1.52 -3.75
CA LYS A 59 -2.58 0.51 -4.32
C LYS A 59 -3.10 -0.41 -3.22
N VAL A 60 -4.31 -0.91 -3.40
CA VAL A 60 -4.86 -1.94 -2.51
C VAL A 60 -4.21 -3.28 -2.84
N MET A 61 -3.86 -4.05 -1.81
CA MET A 61 -3.41 -5.43 -1.94
C MET A 61 -4.26 -6.33 -1.05
N ARG A 62 -4.81 -7.39 -1.64
CA ARG A 62 -5.64 -8.39 -0.97
C ARG A 62 -4.90 -9.73 -0.97
N ILE A 63 -4.54 -10.18 0.23
CA ILE A 63 -3.89 -11.47 0.44
C ILE A 63 -4.93 -12.43 1.02
N TYR A 64 -5.07 -13.57 0.36
CA TYR A 64 -5.81 -14.73 0.85
C TYR A 64 -4.81 -15.86 1.03
N CYS A 65 -4.52 -16.22 2.27
CA CYS A 65 -3.63 -17.33 2.57
C CYS A 65 -4.43 -18.62 2.74
N GLU A 66 -3.83 -19.76 2.39
CA GLU A 66 -4.39 -21.10 2.60
C GLU A 66 -4.64 -21.41 4.08
N CYS A 67 -3.95 -20.73 5.00
CA CYS A 67 -4.23 -20.81 6.43
C CYS A 67 -5.59 -20.19 6.84
N GLY A 68 -6.38 -19.70 5.88
CA GLY A 68 -7.68 -19.07 6.08
C GLY A 68 -7.64 -17.56 6.34
N LEU A 69 -6.45 -16.96 6.46
CA LEU A 69 -6.34 -15.52 6.70
C LEU A 69 -6.64 -14.71 5.44
N TYR A 70 -7.55 -13.75 5.58
CA TYR A 70 -7.74 -12.68 4.60
C TYR A 70 -7.25 -11.35 5.16
N THR A 71 -6.39 -10.66 4.42
CA THR A 71 -5.83 -9.36 4.80
C THR A 71 -5.87 -8.37 3.64
N ARG A 72 -6.07 -7.09 4.00
CA ARG A 72 -6.06 -5.97 3.05
C ARG A 72 -4.96 -4.99 3.45
N TYR A 73 -3.96 -4.86 2.60
CA TYR A 73 -2.87 -3.89 2.73
C TYR A 73 -3.05 -2.72 1.76
N MET A 74 -2.37 -1.61 2.06
CA MET A 74 -2.04 -0.57 1.09
C MET A 74 -0.55 -0.65 0.77
N THR A 75 -0.17 -0.53 -0.50
CA THR A 75 1.21 -0.76 -0.97
C THR A 75 1.69 0.28 -1.99
N ASN A 76 2.99 0.57 -1.97
CA ASN A 76 3.68 1.38 -2.98
C ASN A 76 4.48 0.55 -3.99
N LEU A 77 4.35 -0.79 -3.95
CA LEU A 77 4.99 -1.67 -4.91
C LEU A 77 4.46 -1.39 -6.33
N LYS A 78 5.35 -1.57 -7.31
CA LYS A 78 5.06 -1.33 -8.73
C LYS A 78 5.26 -2.58 -9.58
N GLU A 79 5.86 -3.62 -9.00
CA GLU A 79 6.08 -4.91 -9.63
C GLU A 79 4.72 -5.56 -10.02
N GLU A 80 4.68 -6.29 -11.14
CA GLU A 80 3.44 -6.93 -11.61
C GLU A 80 3.05 -8.15 -10.77
N MET A 81 4.03 -8.87 -10.23
CA MET A 81 3.85 -10.05 -9.40
C MET A 81 4.99 -10.12 -8.37
N PHE A 82 4.67 -10.57 -7.16
CA PHE A 82 5.64 -10.80 -6.09
C PHE A 82 5.05 -11.72 -5.02
N ASP A 83 5.92 -12.24 -4.16
CA ASP A 83 5.52 -12.99 -2.97
C ASP A 83 5.42 -12.08 -1.75
N ALA A 84 4.37 -12.28 -0.96
CA ALA A 84 4.16 -11.59 0.30
C ALA A 84 3.96 -12.58 1.44
N ASN A 85 4.64 -12.37 2.57
CA ASN A 85 4.49 -13.21 3.74
C ASN A 85 3.11 -13.02 4.40
N CYS A 86 2.42 -14.12 4.67
CA CYS A 86 1.22 -14.11 5.49
C CYS A 86 1.57 -13.74 6.93
N ILE A 87 0.91 -12.72 7.49
CA ILE A 87 1.16 -12.25 8.87
C ILE A 87 0.77 -13.29 9.94
N ASN A 88 -0.10 -14.27 9.61
CA ASN A 88 -0.52 -15.29 10.57
C ASN A 88 0.40 -16.51 10.60
N CYS A 89 0.76 -17.07 9.44
CA CYS A 89 1.54 -18.32 9.37
C CYS A 89 2.94 -18.18 8.77
N GLY A 90 3.30 -17.00 8.25
CA GLY A 90 4.61 -16.74 7.63
C GLY A 90 4.77 -17.24 6.19
N SER A 91 3.86 -18.07 5.67
CA SER A 91 3.91 -18.61 4.32
C SER A 91 3.96 -17.52 3.25
N LEU A 92 4.72 -17.77 2.18
CA LEU A 92 4.76 -16.92 1.00
C LEU A 92 3.45 -17.08 0.21
N VAL A 93 2.79 -15.97 -0.08
CA VAL A 93 1.59 -15.93 -0.91
C VAL A 93 1.91 -15.15 -2.18
N ALA A 94 1.77 -15.80 -3.33
CA ALA A 94 1.97 -15.16 -4.62
C ALA A 94 0.82 -14.17 -4.92
N VAL A 95 1.17 -12.93 -5.22
CA VAL A 95 0.22 -11.83 -5.46
C VAL A 95 0.50 -11.21 -6.82
N LYS A 96 -0.55 -10.96 -7.62
CA LYS A 96 -0.46 -10.32 -8.94
C LYS A 96 -1.27 -9.04 -9.00
N TYR A 97 -0.78 -8.07 -9.75
CA TYR A 97 -1.51 -6.86 -10.07
C TYR A 97 -2.64 -7.14 -11.08
N ASN A 98 -3.86 -6.75 -10.72
CA ASN A 98 -5.02 -6.75 -11.60
C ASN A 98 -5.26 -5.33 -12.11
N SER A 99 -4.85 -5.05 -13.35
CA SER A 99 -5.00 -3.73 -13.98
C SER A 99 -6.45 -3.30 -14.13
N ARG A 100 -7.37 -4.23 -14.41
CA ARG A 100 -8.81 -3.95 -14.55
C ARG A 100 -9.44 -3.48 -13.23
N LYS A 101 -8.96 -4.01 -12.09
CA LYS A 101 -9.46 -3.66 -10.75
C LYS A 101 -8.58 -2.66 -9.99
N ASN A 102 -7.46 -2.24 -10.59
CA ASN A 102 -6.43 -1.38 -9.99
C ASN A 102 -6.00 -1.84 -8.58
N ARG A 103 -5.76 -3.14 -8.41
CA ARG A 103 -5.35 -3.72 -7.12
C ARG A 103 -4.56 -5.00 -7.27
N TYR A 104 -3.82 -5.35 -6.24
CA TYR A 104 -3.13 -6.62 -6.11
C TYR A 104 -4.05 -7.67 -5.47
N GLU A 105 -4.05 -8.89 -6.02
CA GLU A 105 -4.84 -10.03 -5.55
C GLU A 105 -3.97 -11.30 -5.52
N THR A 106 -4.17 -12.17 -4.54
CA THR A 106 -3.58 -13.52 -4.53
C THR A 106 -3.94 -14.27 -5.82
N ILE A 107 -2.95 -14.92 -6.42
CA ILE A 107 -3.15 -15.84 -7.53
C ILE A 107 -3.78 -17.11 -6.96
N ARG A 108 -4.95 -17.48 -7.47
CA ARG A 108 -5.57 -18.77 -7.18
C ARG A 108 -5.55 -19.56 -8.48
N GLU A 109 -5.08 -20.80 -8.40
CA GLU A 109 -5.20 -21.77 -9.50
C GLU A 109 -6.66 -22.15 -9.74
#